data_AF-A0A1S3QDD1-F1
#
_entry.id   AF-A0A1S3QDD1-F1
#
_cell.length_a   1.000
_cell.length_b   1.000
_cell.length_c   1.000
_cell.angle_alpha   90.00
_cell.angle_beta   90.00
_cell.angle_gamma   90.00
#
_symmetry.space_group_name_H-M   'P 1'
#
loop_
_entity.id
_entity.type
_entity.pdbx_description
1 polymer ?
#
loop_
_entity_poly.entity_id
_entity_poly.type
_entity_poly.pdbx_seq_one_letter_code
_entity_poly.pdbx_strand_id
1 'polypeptide(L)'
;MGNITRLCDTAIALESFRGSERETNPLYKDYHGLLDVRQLPYLNCLVCDLPDNKDLAFKLKRKQFTIEVGLCRHDNPLERVVT
;
A
#
# COMPACT_ATOMS: atom_id res chain seq x y z
N MET A 1 -6.50 -7.90 13.55
CA MET A 1 -5.43 -6.90 13.74
C MET A 1 -4.56 -7.37 14.90
N GLY A 2 -3.32 -7.79 14.65
CA GLY A 2 -2.46 -8.44 15.65
C GLY A 2 -2.03 -7.49 16.78
N ASN A 3 -1.82 -8.05 17.97
CA ASN A 3 -1.48 -7.30 19.19
C ASN A 3 -0.27 -6.37 19.02
N ILE A 4 0.69 -6.73 18.16
CA ILE A 4 1.92 -5.96 17.93
C ILE A 4 1.64 -4.63 17.23
N THR A 5 0.73 -4.59 16.25
CA THR A 5 0.40 -3.35 15.52
C THR A 5 -0.11 -2.26 16.47
N ARG A 6 -0.86 -2.63 17.51
CA ARG A 6 -1.42 -1.71 18.51
C ARG A 6 -0.37 -1.11 19.46
N LEU A 7 0.84 -1.66 19.48
CA LEU A 7 1.95 -1.20 20.31
C LEU A 7 2.90 -0.27 19.55
N CYS A 8 2.69 -0.09 18.25
CA CYS A 8 3.53 0.73 17.40
C CYS A 8 2.86 2.07 17.11
N ASP A 9 3.62 3.16 17.05
CA ASP A 9 3.11 4.45 16.59
C ASP A 9 2.96 4.50 15.06
N THR A 10 3.80 3.73 14.36
CA THR A 10 3.77 3.57 12.90
C THR A 10 3.75 2.09 12.53
N ALA A 11 2.85 1.73 11.64
CA ALA A 11 2.76 0.38 11.10
C ALA A 11 2.46 0.43 9.60
N ILE A 12 3.31 -0.24 8.83
CA ILE A 12 3.13 -0.45 7.39
C ILE A 12 3.20 -1.94 7.09
N ALA A 13 2.51 -2.37 6.04
CA ALA A 13 2.59 -3.72 5.50
C ALA A 13 3.18 -3.67 4.10
N LEU A 14 3.98 -4.68 3.75
CA LEU A 14 4.45 -4.90 2.40
C LEU A 14 3.84 -6.20 1.88
N GLU A 15 3.20 -6.13 0.73
CA GLU A 15 2.69 -7.28 0.00
C GLU A 15 3.49 -7.43 -1.29
N SER A 16 4.29 -8.49 -1.43
CA SER A 16 5.05 -8.71 -2.66
C SER A 16 4.15 -9.29 -3.75
N PHE A 17 4.39 -8.89 -5.01
CA PHE A 17 3.74 -9.53 -6.14
C PHE A 17 4.33 -10.90 -6.49
N ARG A 18 5.50 -11.26 -5.96
CA ARG A 18 6.15 -12.53 -6.29
C ARG A 18 5.26 -13.72 -5.93
N GLY A 19 4.99 -14.59 -6.89
CA GLY A 19 4.12 -15.75 -6.76
C GLY A 19 2.62 -15.41 -6.75
N SER A 20 2.23 -14.17 -7.05
CA SER A 20 0.83 -13.76 -7.15
C SER A 20 0.39 -13.56 -8.60
N GLU A 21 -0.92 -13.53 -8.85
CA GLU A 21 -1.49 -13.18 -10.16
C GLU A 21 -1.04 -11.79 -10.66
N ARG A 22 -0.68 -10.89 -9.73
CA ARG A 22 -0.20 -9.55 -10.05
C ARG A 22 1.20 -9.56 -10.64
N GLU A 23 2.01 -10.60 -10.42
CA GLU A 23 3.35 -10.75 -11.04
C GLU A 23 3.27 -10.79 -12.56
N THR A 24 2.25 -11.46 -13.08
CA THR A 24 2.06 -11.65 -14.52
C THR A 24 1.25 -10.54 -15.19
N ASN A 25 0.68 -9.62 -14.41
CA ASN A 25 -0.17 -8.56 -14.92
C ASN A 25 0.70 -7.39 -15.49
N PRO A 26 0.56 -7.04 -16.77
CA PRO A 26 1.32 -5.96 -17.40
C PRO A 26 1.18 -4.59 -16.71
N LEU A 27 0.04 -4.36 -16.02
CA LEU A 27 -0.20 -3.13 -15.26
C LEU A 27 0.81 -2.94 -14.13
N TYR A 28 1.32 -4.04 -13.55
CA TYR A 28 2.20 -4.03 -12.39
C TYR A 28 3.66 -4.30 -12.73
N LYS A 29 4.03 -4.34 -14.02
CA LYS A 29 5.36 -4.74 -14.50
C LYS A 29 6.55 -4.00 -13.88
N ASP A 30 6.34 -2.73 -13.51
CA ASP A 30 7.39 -1.86 -12.95
C ASP A 30 7.44 -1.88 -11.42
N TYR A 31 6.52 -2.60 -10.79
CA TYR A 31 6.32 -2.66 -9.35
C TYR A 31 6.63 -4.05 -8.80
N HIS A 32 7.08 -4.09 -7.55
CA HIS A 32 7.47 -5.31 -6.86
C HIS A 32 6.44 -5.72 -5.78
N GLY A 33 5.50 -4.82 -5.47
CA GLY A 33 4.45 -5.05 -4.50
C GLY A 33 3.70 -3.79 -4.09
N LEU A 34 2.78 -3.96 -3.14
CA LEU A 34 2.01 -2.88 -2.52
C LEU A 34 2.52 -2.57 -1.10
N LEU A 35 2.33 -1.32 -0.70
CA LEU A 35 2.57 -0.84 0.65
C LEU A 35 1.27 -0.38 1.28
N ASP A 36 0.85 -1.04 2.34
CA ASP A 36 -0.34 -0.67 3.09
C ASP A 36 0.04 0.10 4.34
N VAL A 37 -0.40 1.35 4.42
CA VAL A 37 -0.33 2.11 5.67
C VAL A 37 -1.40 1.58 6.62
N ARG A 38 -0.99 1.05 7.78
CA ARG A 38 -1.91 0.56 8.82
C ARG A 38 -2.06 1.56 9.96
N GLN A 39 -0.99 2.28 10.28
CA GLN A 39 -0.98 3.30 11.31
C GLN A 39 0.13 4.31 10.99
N LEU A 40 -0.21 5.60 11.06
CA LEU A 40 0.75 6.70 11.00
C LEU A 40 0.36 7.75 12.05
N PRO A 41 1.33 8.37 12.72
CA PRO A 41 1.05 9.53 13.54
C PRO A 41 0.70 10.70 12.61
N TYR A 42 -0.38 11.40 12.93
CA TYR A 42 -0.67 12.68 12.29
C TYR A 42 0.24 13.75 12.89
N LEU A 43 0.75 14.68 12.07
CA LEU A 43 1.58 15.77 12.58
C LEU A 43 0.78 16.58 13.61
N ASN A 44 1.34 16.74 14.81
CA ASN A 44 0.74 17.51 15.91
C ASN A 44 -0.64 17.03 16.37
N CYS A 45 -1.00 15.75 16.14
CA CYS A 45 -2.27 15.21 16.64
C CYS A 45 -2.03 14.06 17.61
N LEU A 46 -2.90 13.95 18.62
CA LEU A 46 -2.91 12.84 19.57
C LEU A 46 -3.67 11.61 19.03
N VAL A 47 -4.30 11.74 17.86
CA VAL A 47 -5.11 10.69 17.22
C VAL A 47 -4.42 10.24 15.94
N CYS A 48 -4.30 8.93 15.75
CA CYS A 48 -3.91 8.32 14.49
C CYS A 48 -5.15 8.25 13.60
N ASP A 49 -5.21 9.07 12.55
CA ASP A 49 -6.20 8.93 11.49
C ASP A 49 -5.55 8.37 10.23
N LEU A 50 -6.31 7.58 9.49
CA LEU A 50 -5.81 6.70 8.46
C LEU A 50 -6.30 7.21 7.11
N PRO A 51 -5.43 7.69 6.20
CA PRO A 51 -5.90 8.28 4.96
C PRO A 51 -6.66 7.24 4.12
N ASP A 52 -7.81 7.64 3.58
CA ASP A 52 -8.72 6.77 2.81
C ASP A 52 -8.10 6.21 1.52
N ASN A 53 -7.12 6.91 0.94
CA ASN A 53 -6.47 6.51 -0.30
C ASN A 53 -5.11 5.85 -0.04
N LYS A 54 -5.02 4.53 -0.24
CA LYS A 54 -3.83 3.72 0.06
C LYS A 54 -3.44 2.77 -1.06
N ASP A 55 -3.34 3.29 -2.26
CA ASP A 55 -2.82 2.50 -3.38
C ASP A 55 -1.33 2.75 -3.53
N LEU A 56 -0.55 2.63 -2.46
CA LEU A 56 0.90 2.80 -2.56
C LEU A 56 1.51 1.54 -3.15
N ALA A 57 2.33 1.71 -4.18
CA ALA A 57 3.12 0.66 -4.77
C ALA A 57 4.60 0.93 -4.51
N PHE A 58 5.39 -0.14 -4.32
CA PHE A 58 6.83 -0.03 -4.19
C PHE A 58 7.55 -0.72 -5.34
N LYS A 59 8.68 -0.13 -5.72
CA LYS A 59 9.61 -0.74 -6.68
C LYS A 59 11.02 -0.73 -6.15
N LEU A 60 11.73 -1.81 -6.46
CA LEU A 60 13.11 -2.02 -6.11
C LEU A 60 13.97 -1.78 -7.35
N LYS A 61 14.92 -0.86 -7.23
CA LYS A 61 16.05 -0.72 -8.16
C LYS A 61 17.33 -0.95 -7.36
N ARG A 62 18.45 -1.17 -8.05
CA ARG A 62 19.74 -1.60 -7.47
C ARG A 62 20.08 -0.99 -6.09
N LYS A 63 20.00 0.34 -5.94
CA LYS A 63 20.28 1.06 -4.68
C LYS A 63 19.12 1.96 -4.26
N GLN A 64 17.91 1.70 -4.73
CA GLN A 64 16.76 2.58 -4.53
C GLN A 64 15.50 1.78 -4.23
N PHE A 65 14.88 2.13 -3.11
CA PHE A 65 13.52 1.73 -2.75
C PHE A 65 12.62 2.92 -3.00
N THR A 66 11.71 2.82 -3.97
CA THR A 66 10.78 3.91 -4.30
C THR A 66 9.37 3.52 -3.94
N ILE A 67 8.65 4.42 -3.26
CA ILE A 67 7.21 4.31 -2.98
C ILE A 67 6.52 5.36 -3.84
N GLU A 68 5.50 4.97 -4.58
CA GLU A 68 4.72 5.85 -5.46
C GLU A 68 3.22 5.61 -5.23
N VAL A 69 2.41 6.63 -5.51
CA VAL A 69 0.95 6.45 -5.56
C VAL A 69 0.65 5.66 -6.83
N GLY A 70 0.28 4.39 -6.65
CA GLY A 70 -0.13 3.47 -7.69
C GLY A 70 -1.62 3.59 -7.99
N LEU A 71 -2.01 3.31 -9.23
CA LEU A 71 -3.43 3.21 -9.65
C LEU A 71 -4.04 1.84 -9.29
N CYS A 72 -3.52 1.17 -8.26
CA CYS A 72 -3.51 -0.29 -8.20
C CYS A 72 -4.78 -0.95 -7.63
N ARG A 73 -5.68 -0.23 -6.94
CA ARG A 73 -6.91 -0.85 -6.43
C ARG A 73 -8.19 -0.32 -7.07
N HIS A 74 -8.20 0.88 -7.67
CA HIS A 74 -9.42 1.48 -8.21
C HIS A 74 -9.72 1.27 -9.70
N ASP A 75 -8.93 0.51 -10.45
CA ASP A 75 -9.25 0.10 -11.83
C ASP A 75 -9.86 -1.32 -11.90
N ASN A 76 -10.74 -1.66 -10.95
CA ASN A 76 -11.82 -2.62 -11.23
C ASN A 76 -13.04 -1.82 -11.70
N PRO A 77 -13.42 -1.85 -13.00
CA PRO A 77 -14.57 -1.11 -13.50
C PRO A 77 -15.91 -1.53 -12.86
N LEU A 78 -15.96 -2.63 -12.11
CA LEU A 78 -17.14 -3.07 -11.35
C LEU A 78 -17.32 -2.36 -9.99
N GLU A 79 -16.27 -1.77 -9.40
CA GLU A 79 -16.38 -1.09 -8.10
C GLU A 79 -16.66 0.42 -8.21
N ARG A 80 -16.49 1.03 -9.39
CA ARG A 80 -16.83 2.45 -9.62
C ARG A 80 -18.34 2.74 -9.63
N VAL A 81 -19.20 1.73 -9.53
CA VAL A 81 -20.66 1.87 -9.56
C VAL A 81 -21.28 1.87 -8.16
N VAL A 82 -20.48 1.67 -7.11
CA VAL A 82 -20.99 1.66 -5.72
C VAL A 82 -20.25 2.70 -4.89
N THR A 83 -20.45 3.98 -5.22
CA THR A 83 -20.30 5.09 -4.28
C THR A 83 -21.29 6.18 -4.65
#